data_AF-A0A933G187-F1
#
_entry.id   AF-A0A933G187-F1
#
_cell.length_a   1.000
_cell.length_b   1.000
_cell.length_c   1.000
_cell.angle_alpha   90.00
_cell.angle_beta   90.00
_cell.angle_gamma   90.00
#
_symmetry.space_group_name_H-M   'P 1'
#
loop_
_entity.id
_entity.type
_entity.pdbx_description
1 polymer ?
#
loop_
_entity_poly.entity_id
_entity_poly.type
_entity_poly.pdbx_seq_one_letter_code
_entity_poly.pdbx_strand_id
1 'polypeptide(L)'
;MDAARFDPGDFDDEPPGPGSYGGTITTARLRTSARGHRMVAVVVTLDGAPPGRDRVADHFVLEGATPRGLQVARWRLVALYRACGVAPRDGDEIRPGALVGSRVAVTLEHEHRDGRTWARVAGYRPLHGGLPDDEAPF
;
A
#
# COMPACT_ATOMS: atom_id res chain seq x y z
N MET A 1 -32.94 7.90 12.49
CA MET A 1 -31.54 7.59 12.14
C MET A 1 -30.94 6.95 13.36
N ASP A 2 -30.70 5.64 13.32
CA ASP A 2 -29.93 5.00 14.37
C ASP A 2 -28.49 5.53 14.33
N ALA A 3 -27.97 5.90 15.50
CA ALA A 3 -26.58 6.32 15.63
C ALA A 3 -25.68 5.10 15.38
N ALA A 4 -24.70 5.24 14.49
CA ALA A 4 -23.65 4.25 14.34
C ALA A 4 -22.94 4.06 15.70
N ARG A 5 -22.85 2.81 16.16
CA ARG A 5 -22.17 2.43 17.39
C ARG A 5 -20.93 1.62 17.03
N PHE A 6 -19.92 1.71 17.90
CA PHE A 6 -18.77 0.83 17.80
C PHE A 6 -19.15 -0.59 18.24
N ASP A 7 -18.71 -1.58 17.49
CA ASP A 7 -18.80 -2.98 17.84
C ASP A 7 -17.54 -3.42 18.61
N PRO A 8 -17.59 -4.50 19.41
CA PRO A 8 -16.42 -4.98 20.15
C PRO A 8 -15.19 -5.23 19.27
N GLY A 9 -15.38 -5.63 18.02
CA GLY A 9 -14.30 -5.86 17.05
C GLY A 9 -13.62 -4.58 16.54
N ASP A 10 -14.21 -3.40 16.73
CA ASP A 10 -13.58 -2.13 16.34
C ASP A 10 -12.36 -1.78 17.20
N PHE A 11 -12.19 -2.47 18.33
CA PHE A 11 -11.08 -2.30 19.26
C PHE A 11 -9.98 -3.36 19.10
N ASP A 12 -10.19 -4.36 18.24
CA ASP A 12 -9.15 -5.34 17.93
C ASP A 12 -8.15 -4.74 16.93
N ASP A 13 -7.14 -4.07 17.49
CA ASP A 13 -6.10 -3.34 16.77
C ASP A 13 -5.01 -4.26 16.13
N GLU A 14 -5.17 -5.59 16.16
CA GLU A 14 -4.12 -6.49 15.66
C GLU A 14 -4.01 -6.40 14.12
N PRO A 15 -2.90 -5.88 13.58
CA PRO A 15 -2.72 -5.74 12.14
C PRO A 15 -2.54 -7.12 11.48
N PRO A 16 -2.70 -7.23 10.15
CA PRO A 16 -2.28 -8.43 9.44
C PRO A 16 -0.81 -8.75 9.75
N GLY A 17 -0.49 -10.04 9.81
CA GLY A 17 0.87 -10.51 10.09
C GLY A 17 1.91 -9.97 9.10
N PRO A 18 3.21 -9.99 9.45
CA PRO A 18 4.25 -9.65 8.50
C PRO A 18 4.31 -10.71 7.40
N GLY A 19 4.60 -10.32 6.16
CA GLY A 19 4.61 -11.24 5.04
C GLY A 19 4.38 -10.57 3.70
N SER A 20 4.29 -11.39 2.65
CA SER A 20 3.98 -10.94 1.30
C SER A 20 2.53 -11.28 0.99
N TYR A 21 1.75 -10.27 0.60
CA TYR A 21 0.35 -10.41 0.26
C TYR A 21 0.14 -10.02 -1.20
N GLY A 22 -0.66 -10.78 -1.95
CA GLY A 22 -1.26 -10.25 -3.16
C GLY A 22 -2.24 -9.13 -2.81
N GLY A 23 -2.50 -8.22 -3.72
CA GLY A 23 -3.51 -7.19 -3.48
C GLY A 23 -3.82 -6.34 -4.69
N THR A 24 -4.89 -5.58 -4.56
CA THR A 24 -5.37 -4.64 -5.58
C THR A 24 -5.33 -3.22 -5.04
N ILE A 25 -4.73 -2.31 -5.79
CA ILE A 25 -4.73 -0.88 -5.45
C ILE A 25 -6.15 -0.33 -5.64
N THR A 26 -6.86 -0.05 -4.56
CA THR A 26 -8.24 0.45 -4.59
C THR A 26 -8.32 1.97 -4.54
N THR A 27 -7.26 2.64 -4.10
CA THR A 27 -7.16 4.10 -4.12
C THR A 27 -5.73 4.51 -4.36
N ALA A 28 -5.52 5.48 -5.26
CA ALA A 28 -4.24 6.15 -5.42
C ALA A 28 -4.49 7.60 -5.85
N ARG A 29 -4.09 8.57 -5.02
CA ARG A 29 -4.38 9.99 -5.25
C ARG A 29 -3.33 10.91 -4.65
N LEU A 30 -3.21 12.10 -5.23
CA LEU A 30 -2.49 13.21 -4.59
C LEU A 30 -3.29 13.70 -3.39
N ARG A 31 -2.59 14.01 -2.30
CA ARG A 31 -3.12 14.64 -1.10
C ARG A 31 -2.16 15.69 -0.59
N THR A 32 -2.70 16.54 0.26
CA THR A 32 -1.92 17.45 1.10
C THR A 32 -1.97 16.91 2.53
N SER A 33 -0.80 16.79 3.16
CA SER A 33 -0.70 16.41 4.57
C SER A 33 -1.26 17.52 5.47
N ALA A 34 -1.49 17.23 6.76
CA ALA A 34 -1.93 18.23 7.73
C ALA A 34 -0.95 19.42 7.86
N ARG A 35 0.32 19.25 7.45
CA ARG A 35 1.35 20.30 7.45
C ARG A 35 1.48 21.01 6.09
N GLY A 36 0.56 20.80 5.16
CA GLY A 36 0.59 21.45 3.84
C GLY A 36 1.49 20.77 2.80
N HIS A 37 2.13 19.64 3.12
CA HIS A 37 3.06 18.98 2.19
C HIS A 37 2.33 18.09 1.19
N ARG A 38 2.71 18.17 -0.09
CA ARG A 38 2.20 17.26 -1.10
C ARG A 38 2.67 15.83 -0.89
N MET A 39 1.76 14.88 -1.11
CA MET A 39 2.04 13.45 -1.02
C MET A 39 1.16 12.62 -1.95
N VAL A 40 1.58 11.40 -2.28
CA VAL A 40 0.72 10.37 -2.86
C VAL A 40 0.23 9.47 -1.74
N ALA A 41 -1.08 9.25 -1.66
CA ALA A 41 -1.69 8.29 -0.76
C ALA A 41 -2.24 7.11 -1.57
N VAL A 42 -1.84 5.89 -1.19
CA VAL A 42 -2.22 4.63 -1.84
C VAL A 42 -2.90 3.75 -0.81
N VAL A 43 -3.98 3.08 -1.21
CA VAL A 43 -4.65 2.04 -0.42
C VAL A 43 -4.67 0.76 -1.25
N VAL A 44 -4.21 -0.32 -0.64
CA VAL A 44 -4.23 -1.66 -1.22
C VAL A 44 -5.19 -2.52 -0.41
N THR A 45 -6.09 -3.20 -1.10
CA THR A 45 -6.86 -4.31 -0.52
C THR A 45 -6.05 -5.60 -0.70
N LEU A 46 -5.82 -6.33 0.39
CA LEU A 46 -4.95 -7.49 0.50
C LEU A 46 -5.73 -8.79 0.31
N ASP A 47 -5.17 -9.71 -0.45
CA ASP A 47 -5.72 -11.06 -0.63
C ASP A 47 -5.43 -11.90 0.62
N GLY A 48 -6.45 -12.61 1.13
CA GLY A 48 -6.29 -13.57 2.24
C GLY A 48 -6.06 -12.95 3.62
N ALA A 49 -6.08 -11.62 3.74
CA ALA A 49 -6.08 -10.96 5.05
C ALA A 49 -7.48 -11.03 5.70
N PRO A 50 -7.58 -11.01 7.04
CA PRO A 50 -8.87 -11.05 7.73
C PRO A 50 -9.78 -9.87 7.33
N PRO A 51 -11.10 -10.08 7.19
CA PRO A 51 -12.04 -8.99 6.91
C PRO A 51 -11.90 -7.85 7.92
N GLY A 52 -11.94 -6.60 7.42
CA GLY A 52 -11.75 -5.40 8.25
C GLY A 52 -10.28 -5.05 8.49
N ARG A 53 -9.34 -5.95 8.17
CA ARG A 53 -7.89 -5.78 8.26
C ARG A 53 -7.20 -6.00 6.91
N ASP A 54 -7.99 -6.13 5.86
CA ASP A 54 -7.59 -6.39 4.50
C ASP A 54 -7.18 -5.12 3.76
N ARG A 55 -7.05 -3.98 4.44
CA ARG A 55 -6.69 -2.71 3.81
C ARG A 55 -5.46 -2.12 4.46
N VAL A 56 -4.45 -1.84 3.64
CA VAL A 56 -3.24 -1.14 4.07
C VAL A 56 -3.08 0.17 3.29
N ALA A 57 -2.66 1.22 3.98
CA ALA A 57 -2.35 2.51 3.39
C ALA A 57 -0.83 2.76 3.38
N ASP A 58 -0.33 3.33 2.29
CA ASP A 58 1.05 3.79 2.17
C ASP A 58 1.08 5.22 1.60
N HIS A 59 2.10 5.96 1.99
CA HIS A 59 2.19 7.40 1.81
C HIS A 59 3.57 7.79 1.30
N PHE A 60 3.62 8.49 0.18
CA PHE A 60 4.86 8.95 -0.46
C PHE A 60 4.92 10.47 -0.41
N VAL A 61 5.74 11.01 0.50
CA VAL A 61 5.93 12.45 0.65
C VAL A 61 6.70 13.01 -0.56
N LEU A 62 6.16 14.05 -1.19
CA LEU A 62 6.77 14.69 -2.36
C LEU A 62 7.48 16.01 -2.02
N GLU A 63 7.14 16.62 -0.89
CA GLU A 63 7.63 17.93 -0.44
C GLU A 63 7.74 18.00 1.10
N GLY A 64 8.55 18.92 1.62
CA GLY A 64 8.60 19.23 3.06
C GLY A 64 9.20 18.15 3.97
N ALA A 65 9.82 17.12 3.40
CA ALA A 65 10.73 16.21 4.11
C ALA A 65 12.19 16.61 3.88
N THR A 66 13.11 15.98 4.62
CA THR A 66 14.55 16.14 4.36
C THR A 66 14.91 15.67 2.95
N PRO A 67 15.99 16.16 2.32
CA PRO A 67 16.39 15.73 0.98
C PRO A 67 16.51 14.20 0.85
N ARG A 68 17.09 13.55 1.87
CA ARG A 68 17.17 12.09 1.95
C ARG A 68 15.79 11.43 2.02
N GLY A 69 14.88 11.98 2.82
CA GLY A 69 13.51 11.46 2.94
C GLY A 69 12.74 11.56 1.63
N LEU A 70 12.86 12.69 0.91
CA LEU A 70 12.26 12.87 -0.41
C LEU A 70 12.83 11.89 -1.44
N GLN A 71 14.15 11.67 -1.43
CA GLN A 71 14.79 10.72 -2.33
C GLN A 71 14.27 9.29 -2.12
N VAL A 72 14.19 8.86 -0.86
CA VAL A 72 13.65 7.53 -0.50
C VAL A 72 12.18 7.41 -0.89
N ALA A 73 11.36 8.42 -0.61
CA ALA A 73 9.94 8.42 -0.99
C ALA A 73 9.76 8.31 -2.51
N ARG A 74 10.56 9.05 -3.29
CA ARG A 74 10.53 8.97 -4.77
C ARG A 74 10.99 7.61 -5.29
N TRP A 75 12.04 7.03 -4.71
CA TRP A 75 12.47 5.67 -5.09
C TRP A 75 11.41 4.61 -4.80
N ARG A 76 10.78 4.64 -3.62
CA ARG A 76 9.67 3.73 -3.29
C ARG A 76 8.48 3.94 -4.21
N LEU A 77 8.17 5.20 -4.58
CA LEU A 77 7.10 5.51 -5.53
C LEU A 77 7.42 4.93 -6.92
N VAL A 78 8.64 5.09 -7.43
CA VAL A 78 9.07 4.47 -8.70
C VAL A 78 8.96 2.95 -8.63
N ALA A 79 9.34 2.33 -7.52
CA ALA A 79 9.20 0.88 -7.34
C ALA A 79 7.73 0.43 -7.39
N LEU A 80 6.81 1.20 -6.79
CA LEU A 80 5.37 0.94 -6.90
C LEU A 80 4.86 1.02 -8.34
N TYR A 81 5.21 2.08 -9.08
CA TYR A 81 4.82 2.21 -10.49
C TYR A 81 5.32 1.02 -11.31
N ARG A 82 6.58 0.62 -11.12
CA ARG A 82 7.17 -0.54 -11.81
C ARG A 82 6.50 -1.86 -11.42
N ALA A 83 6.16 -2.04 -10.15
CA ALA A 83 5.39 -3.19 -9.69
C ALA A 83 4.01 -3.27 -10.35
N CYS A 84 3.42 -2.13 -10.71
CA CYS A 84 2.17 -2.05 -11.46
C CYS A 84 2.36 -2.16 -12.99
N GLY A 85 3.57 -2.44 -13.48
CA GLY A 85 3.86 -2.50 -14.92
C GLY A 85 4.01 -1.14 -15.60
N VAL A 86 4.06 -0.04 -14.84
CA VAL A 86 4.28 1.32 -15.37
C VAL A 86 5.76 1.67 -15.23
N ALA A 87 6.38 2.12 -16.33
CA ALA A 87 7.79 2.48 -16.37
C ALA A 87 7.97 4.01 -16.40
N PRO A 88 8.02 4.70 -15.24
CA PRO A 88 8.19 6.15 -15.19
C PRO A 88 9.59 6.56 -15.68
N ARG A 89 9.64 7.70 -16.35
CA ARG A 89 10.85 8.36 -16.87
C ARG A 89 11.07 9.70 -16.16
N ASP A 90 12.27 10.24 -16.31
CA ASP A 90 12.56 11.57 -15.81
C ASP A 90 11.68 12.62 -16.51
N GLY A 91 11.19 13.60 -15.74
CA GLY A 91 10.24 14.60 -16.19
C GLY A 91 8.78 14.14 -16.31
N ASP A 92 8.46 12.85 -16.14
CA ASP A 92 7.08 12.37 -16.20
C ASP A 92 6.22 12.96 -15.08
N GLU A 93 4.98 13.28 -15.42
CA GLU A 93 3.98 13.67 -14.43
C GLU A 93 3.62 12.48 -13.53
N ILE A 94 3.62 12.69 -12.22
CA ILE A 94 3.13 11.69 -11.25
C ILE A 94 1.60 11.65 -11.35
N ARG A 95 1.06 10.57 -11.92
CA ARG A 95 -0.39 10.33 -12.12
C ARG A 95 -0.87 9.13 -11.30
N PRO A 96 -1.16 9.27 -9.98
CA PRO A 96 -1.52 8.14 -9.13
C PRO A 96 -2.76 7.39 -9.60
N GLY A 97 -3.70 8.06 -10.27
CA GLY A 97 -4.90 7.43 -10.82
C GLY A 97 -4.61 6.28 -11.78
N ALA A 98 -3.45 6.26 -12.45
CA ALA A 98 -3.03 5.18 -13.32
C ALA A 98 -2.68 3.87 -12.57
N LEU A 99 -2.57 3.92 -11.24
CA LEU A 99 -2.28 2.76 -10.40
C LEU A 99 -3.54 2.04 -9.91
N VAL A 100 -4.71 2.69 -9.97
CA VAL A 100 -5.96 2.13 -9.44
C VAL A 100 -6.37 0.92 -10.26
N GLY A 101 -6.71 -0.18 -9.58
CA GLY A 101 -7.05 -1.47 -10.19
C GLY A 101 -5.84 -2.37 -10.46
N SER A 102 -4.61 -1.86 -10.35
CA SER A 102 -3.41 -2.69 -10.54
C SER A 102 -3.24 -3.72 -9.44
N ARG A 103 -2.82 -4.92 -9.85
CA ARG A 103 -2.49 -6.05 -8.99
C ARG A 103 -1.00 -6.00 -8.64
N VAL A 104 -0.67 -6.12 -7.36
CA VAL A 104 0.72 -6.07 -6.85
C VAL A 104 0.92 -7.05 -5.71
N ALA A 105 2.17 -7.47 -5.49
CA ALA A 105 2.58 -8.09 -4.25
C ALA A 105 3.07 -7.00 -3.28
N VAL A 106 2.50 -6.95 -2.08
CA VAL A 106 2.84 -6.00 -1.01
C VAL A 106 3.54 -6.74 0.11
N THR A 107 4.74 -6.32 0.47
CA THR A 107 5.43 -6.83 1.66
C THR A 107 5.04 -5.97 2.86
N LEU A 108 4.50 -6.60 3.90
CA LEU A 108 4.20 -6.00 5.19
C LEU A 108 5.24 -6.38 6.23
N GLU A 109 5.59 -5.41 7.06
CA GLU A 109 6.37 -5.59 8.28
C GLU A 109 5.58 -5.03 9.46
N HIS A 110 5.90 -5.50 10.66
CA HIS A 110 5.37 -4.92 11.89
C HIS A 110 6.29 -3.81 12.39
N GLU A 111 5.72 -2.64 12.61
CA GLU A 111 6.37 -1.52 13.28
C GLU A 111 5.77 -1.37 14.68
N HIS A 112 6.63 -1.26 15.69
CA HIS A 112 6.21 -1.05 17.07
C HIS A 112 6.38 0.42 17.43
N ARG A 113 5.30 1.07 17.81
CA ARG A 113 5.30 2.48 18.18
C ARG A 113 4.29 2.74 19.29
N ASP A 114 4.74 3.43 20.34
CA ASP A 114 3.92 3.83 21.49
C ASP A 114 3.15 2.65 22.11
N GLY A 115 3.80 1.49 22.19
CA GLY A 115 3.22 0.25 22.74
C GLY A 115 2.22 -0.47 21.83
N ARG A 116 2.04 0.02 20.59
CA ARG A 116 1.15 -0.58 19.59
C ARG A 116 1.93 -1.15 18.41
N THR A 117 1.41 -2.22 17.83
CA THR A 117 1.93 -2.85 16.63
C THR A 117 1.14 -2.37 15.42
N TRP A 118 1.84 -1.94 14.37
CA TRP A 118 1.24 -1.47 13.12
C TRP A 118 1.79 -2.27 11.94
N ALA A 119 0.93 -2.59 10.96
CA ALA A 119 1.41 -3.04 9.66
C ALA A 119 1.96 -1.85 8.88
N ARG A 120 3.22 -1.94 8.48
CA ARG A 120 3.90 -1.00 7.59
C ARG A 120 4.19 -1.67 6.26
N VAL A 121 3.90 -0.98 5.17
CA VAL A 121 4.33 -1.44 3.84
C VAL A 121 5.85 -1.28 3.72
N ALA A 122 6.55 -2.41 3.60
CA ALA A 122 7.99 -2.44 3.40
C ALA A 122 8.37 -2.31 1.92
N GLY A 123 7.56 -2.85 1.00
CA GLY A 123 7.84 -2.77 -0.43
C GLY A 123 6.75 -3.33 -1.33
N TYR A 124 6.94 -3.13 -2.63
CA TYR A 124 6.05 -3.60 -3.69
C TYR A 124 6.84 -4.41 -4.71
N ARG A 125 6.23 -5.46 -5.23
CA ARG A 125 6.75 -6.27 -6.33
C ARG A 125 5.65 -6.56 -7.35
N PRO A 126 6.00 -6.80 -8.62
CA PRO A 126 5.04 -7.33 -9.58
C PRO A 126 4.40 -8.60 -9.01
N LEU A 127 3.08 -8.71 -9.14
CA LEU A 127 2.42 -9.97 -8.83
C LEU A 127 2.67 -10.90 -10.02
N HIS A 128 3.72 -11.71 -9.94
CA HIS A 128 3.94 -12.76 -10.92
C HIS A 128 2.78 -13.73 -10.82
N GLY A 129 2.05 -13.91 -11.93
CA GLY A 129 0.95 -14.87 -12.00
C GLY A 129 1.49 -16.26 -11.68
N GLY A 130 1.16 -16.77 -10.50
CA GLY A 130 0.88 -18.18 -10.40
C GLY A 130 -0.40 -18.39 -11.18
N LEU A 131 -0.29 -18.93 -12.39
CA LEU A 131 -1.33 -19.86 -12.82
C LEU A 131 -1.44 -20.88 -11.66
N PRO A 132 -2.64 -21.25 -11.18
CA PRO A 132 -2.73 -22.54 -10.52
C PRO A 132 -2.12 -23.55 -11.50
N ASP A 133 -1.21 -24.40 -11.03
CA ASP A 133 -0.74 -25.52 -11.83
C ASP A 133 -1.97 -26.24 -12.37
N ASP A 134 -2.26 -26.03 -13.65
CA ASP A 134 -3.16 -26.89 -14.42
C ASP A 134 -2.55 -28.28 -14.28
N GLU A 135 -3.22 -29.10 -13.47
CA GLU A 135 -3.34 -30.54 -13.60
C GLU A 135 -2.33 -31.14 -14.59
N ALA A 136 -1.14 -31.50 -14.12
CA ALA A 136 -0.28 -32.39 -14.88
C ALA A 136 -0.91 -33.79 -14.80
N PRO A 137 -1.37 -34.38 -15.92
CA PRO A 137 -1.87 -35.74 -15.89
C PRO A 137 -0.69 -36.68 -16.14
N PHE A 138 -0.19 -37.35 -15.09
CA PHE A 138 0.47 -38.65 -15.19
C PHE A 138 0.26 -39.45 -13.91
#